data_AF-A0A7S2A203-F1
#
_entry.id   AF-A0A7S2A203-F1
#
_cell.length_a   1.000
_cell.length_b   1.000
_cell.length_c   1.000
_cell.angle_alpha   90.00
_cell.angle_beta   90.00
_cell.angle_gamma   90.00
#
_symmetry.space_group_name_H-M   'P 1'
#
loop_
_entity.id
_entity.type
_entity.pdbx_description
1 polymer ?
#
loop_
_entity_poly.entity_id
_entity_poly.type
_entity_poly.pdbx_seq_one_letter_code
_entity_poly.pdbx_strand_id
1 'polypeptide(L)'
;NGGWKASPKAFLFTLKCYSGLAPTKMRQKERNKVQAVFHHGSYGPTFGGGLDVHVSDNANSNSQSYTSVGHTYVCPAGQTGNSFLTGSSNFQASEVEVFSVQEKE
;
A
#
# COMPACT_ATOMS: atom_id res chain seq x y z
N ASN A 1 -13.76 -11.00 11.77
CA ASN A 1 -13.93 -9.55 11.56
C ASN A 1 -12.59 -8.88 11.40
N GLY A 2 -12.48 -7.98 10.42
CA GLY A 2 -11.30 -7.14 10.26
C GLY A 2 -11.52 -5.72 10.77
N GLY A 3 -10.44 -4.92 10.79
CA GLY A 3 -10.50 -3.55 11.28
C GLY A 3 -9.30 -2.71 10.88
N TRP A 4 -9.55 -1.41 10.77
CA TRP A 4 -8.53 -0.40 10.56
C TRP A 4 -7.72 -0.16 11.84
N LYS A 5 -6.41 0.05 11.69
CA LYS A 5 -5.53 0.48 12.76
C LYS A 5 -4.78 1.75 12.37
N ALA A 6 -4.62 2.62 13.36
CA ALA A 6 -3.75 3.79 13.26
C ALA A 6 -2.29 3.35 13.38
N SER A 7 -1.42 4.00 12.62
CA SER A 7 0.03 3.85 12.77
C SER A 7 0.67 5.17 12.34
N PRO A 8 1.00 6.07 13.29
CA PRO A 8 1.42 7.44 12.98
C PRO A 8 2.79 7.53 12.29
N LYS A 9 3.57 6.45 12.33
CA LYS A 9 4.88 6.34 11.68
C LYS A 9 4.81 5.58 10.34
N ALA A 10 3.63 5.12 9.91
CA ALA A 10 3.49 4.38 8.67
C ALA A 10 3.76 5.26 7.45
N PHE A 11 4.35 4.66 6.43
CA PHE A 11 4.54 5.26 5.12
C PHE A 11 4.52 4.16 4.06
N LEU A 12 4.12 4.52 2.85
CA LEU A 12 4.37 3.68 1.67
C LEU A 12 5.68 4.14 1.02
N PHE A 13 6.32 3.25 0.30
CA PHE A 13 7.46 3.61 -0.55
C PHE A 13 7.49 2.74 -1.80
N THR A 14 8.16 3.24 -2.83
CA THR A 14 8.48 2.49 -4.04
C THR A 14 9.96 2.64 -4.35
N LEU A 15 10.60 1.55 -4.78
CA LEU A 15 11.98 1.56 -5.29
C LEU A 15 12.00 1.77 -6.80
N LYS A 16 10.99 1.25 -7.50
CA LYS A 16 10.74 1.43 -8.93
C LYS A 16 9.24 1.41 -9.15
N CYS A 17 8.73 2.36 -9.93
CA CYS A 17 7.33 2.43 -10.29
C CYS A 17 7.15 2.58 -11.81
N TYR A 18 5.95 2.30 -12.30
CA TYR A 18 5.61 2.39 -13.71
C TYR A 18 5.81 3.80 -14.28
N SER A 19 5.46 4.84 -13.52
CA SER A 19 5.61 6.24 -13.95
C SER A 19 7.05 6.73 -14.06
N GLY A 20 8.05 5.89 -13.75
CA GLY A 20 9.47 6.24 -13.89
C GLY A 20 9.97 7.26 -12.85
N LEU A 21 9.25 7.47 -11.75
CA LEU A 21 9.75 8.29 -10.65
C LEU A 21 10.94 7.62 -9.98
N ALA A 22 11.85 8.44 -9.46
CA ALA A 22 12.89 7.98 -8.51
C ALA A 22 12.24 7.30 -7.28
N PRO A 23 13.01 6.51 -6.50
CA PRO A 23 12.50 5.92 -5.26
C PRO A 23 11.77 6.97 -4.41
N THR A 24 10.49 6.72 -4.13
CA THR A 24 9.60 7.73 -3.59
C THR A 24 8.97 7.24 -2.29
N LYS A 25 9.02 8.08 -1.25
CA LYS A 25 8.35 7.86 0.03
C LYS A 25 7.04 8.65 0.08
N MET A 26 5.96 7.97 0.43
CA MET A 26 4.61 8.53 0.51
C MET A 26 4.14 8.50 1.96
N ARG A 27 4.10 9.69 2.58
CA ARG A 27 3.64 9.86 3.95
C ARG A 27 2.11 9.82 4.05
N GLN A 28 1.60 9.58 5.24
CA GLN A 28 0.17 9.73 5.53
C GLN A 28 -0.28 11.20 5.39
N LYS A 29 -1.52 11.39 4.95
CA LYS A 29 -2.24 12.66 5.01
C LYS A 29 -2.70 12.92 6.44
N GLU A 30 -2.60 14.16 6.89
CA GLU A 30 -2.97 14.58 8.26
C GLU A 30 -4.39 14.14 8.65
N ARG A 31 -5.34 14.27 7.73
CA ARG A 31 -6.77 13.96 7.97
C ARG A 31 -7.10 12.46 8.13
N ASN A 32 -6.22 11.54 7.69
CA ASN A 32 -6.58 10.12 7.51
C ASN A 32 -5.64 9.14 8.25
N LYS A 33 -4.95 9.60 9.31
CA LYS A 33 -3.95 8.80 10.06
C LYS A 33 -4.52 7.58 10.79
N VAL A 34 -5.83 7.56 11.06
CA VAL A 34 -6.50 6.49 11.82
C VAL A 34 -6.74 5.22 11.01
N GLN A 35 -6.69 5.29 9.68
CA GLN A 35 -6.86 4.16 8.77
C GLN A 35 -5.55 3.87 8.01
N ALA A 36 -4.48 3.55 8.76
CA ALA A 36 -3.14 3.35 8.19
C ALA A 36 -3.00 1.97 7.52
N VAL A 37 -3.53 0.96 8.19
CA VAL A 37 -3.46 -0.46 7.79
C VAL A 37 -4.79 -1.14 8.14
N PHE A 38 -5.21 -2.09 7.30
CA PHE A 38 -6.37 -2.93 7.54
C PHE A 38 -5.92 -4.35 7.84
N HIS A 39 -6.46 -4.94 8.89
CA HIS A 39 -6.23 -6.34 9.22
C HIS A 39 -7.51 -7.12 8.97
N HIS A 40 -7.45 -8.14 8.10
CA HIS A 40 -8.54 -9.07 7.89
C HIS A 40 -7.97 -10.44 7.55
N GLY A 41 -8.53 -11.50 8.16
CA GLY A 41 -7.96 -12.86 8.06
C GLY A 41 -8.00 -13.47 6.65
N SER A 42 -8.86 -12.95 5.77
CA SER A 42 -8.94 -13.38 4.37
C SER A 42 -8.27 -12.42 3.39
N TYR A 43 -7.57 -11.38 3.87
CA TYR A 43 -6.90 -10.39 3.01
C TYR A 43 -5.40 -10.53 3.18
N GLY A 44 -4.65 -10.21 2.12
CA GLY A 44 -3.23 -9.89 2.23
C GLY A 44 -3.00 -8.50 2.84
N PRO A 45 -1.73 -8.04 2.84
CA PRO A 45 -1.37 -6.71 3.32
C PRO A 45 -2.20 -5.61 2.65
N THR A 46 -2.82 -4.76 3.47
CA THR A 46 -3.72 -3.71 3.00
C THR A 46 -3.45 -2.42 3.76
N PHE A 47 -3.15 -1.35 3.02
CA PHE A 47 -2.74 -0.06 3.56
C PHE A 47 -3.63 1.06 3.07
N GLY A 48 -4.02 1.94 3.99
CA GLY A 48 -4.79 3.15 3.71
C GLY A 48 -6.29 2.91 3.63
N GLY A 49 -7.09 3.80 4.23
CA GLY A 49 -8.56 3.71 4.35
C GLY A 49 -9.31 3.64 3.02
N GLY A 50 -8.70 4.12 1.93
CA GLY A 50 -9.25 4.01 0.57
C GLY A 50 -8.70 2.81 -0.18
N LEU A 51 -8.06 1.87 0.52
CA LEU A 51 -7.36 0.73 -0.05
C LEU A 51 -6.26 1.22 -1.01
N ASP A 52 -5.47 2.20 -0.53
CA ASP A 52 -4.39 2.86 -1.27
C ASP A 52 -3.44 1.83 -1.89
N VAL A 53 -3.12 0.77 -1.14
CA VAL A 53 -2.46 -0.44 -1.62
C VAL A 53 -3.16 -1.64 -1.00
N HIS A 54 -3.75 -2.50 -1.84
CA HIS A 54 -4.38 -3.74 -1.43
C HIS A 54 -3.72 -4.92 -2.14
N VAL A 55 -3.22 -5.86 -1.35
CA VAL A 55 -2.76 -7.17 -1.83
C VAL A 55 -3.84 -8.19 -1.47
N SER A 56 -4.39 -8.86 -2.48
CA SER A 56 -5.42 -9.89 -2.33
C SER A 56 -4.85 -11.14 -1.63
N ASP A 57 -5.73 -12.00 -1.14
CA ASP A 57 -5.34 -13.39 -0.88
C ASP A 57 -4.92 -14.06 -2.20
N ASN A 58 -4.01 -15.05 -2.12
CA ASN A 58 -3.53 -15.77 -3.30
C ASN A 58 -3.01 -14.84 -4.42
N ALA A 59 -2.39 -13.71 -4.04
CA ALA A 59 -2.05 -12.61 -4.95
C ALA A 59 -1.08 -12.99 -6.07
N ASN A 60 -0.42 -14.14 -5.99
CA ASN A 60 0.44 -14.69 -7.03
C ASN A 60 -0.31 -15.54 -8.07
N SER A 61 -1.56 -15.90 -7.82
CA SER A 61 -2.40 -16.70 -8.72
C SER A 61 -3.64 -15.96 -9.21
N ASN A 62 -3.83 -14.69 -8.84
CA ASN A 62 -4.92 -13.83 -9.32
C ASN A 62 -4.45 -12.39 -9.55
N SER A 63 -5.32 -11.57 -10.14
CA SER A 63 -5.06 -10.14 -10.38
C SER A 63 -6.02 -9.24 -9.58
N GLN A 64 -6.44 -9.70 -8.40
CA GLN A 64 -7.39 -8.97 -7.54
C GLN A 64 -6.71 -7.97 -6.60
N SER A 65 -5.38 -7.95 -6.56
CA SER A 65 -4.62 -6.88 -5.91
C SER A 65 -4.78 -5.59 -6.71
N TYR A 66 -4.79 -4.44 -6.03
CA TYR A 66 -4.91 -3.15 -6.71
C TYR A 66 -4.29 -2.00 -5.91
N THR A 67 -4.07 -0.88 -6.60
CA THR A 67 -3.61 0.38 -6.00
C THR A 67 -4.58 1.51 -6.32
N SER A 68 -4.76 2.41 -5.35
CA SER A 68 -5.57 3.62 -5.47
C SER A 68 -5.05 4.69 -4.51
N VAL A 69 -3.75 4.98 -4.63
CA VAL A 69 -3.05 5.85 -3.68
C VAL A 69 -3.60 7.27 -3.73
N GLY A 70 -3.86 7.85 -2.56
CA GLY A 70 -4.35 9.22 -2.47
C GLY A 70 -5.48 9.42 -1.48
N HIS A 71 -6.01 8.36 -0.88
CA HIS A 71 -6.94 8.51 0.23
C HIS A 71 -6.18 8.75 1.54
N THR A 72 -5.41 7.78 2.02
CA THR A 72 -4.67 7.90 3.28
C THR A 72 -3.24 8.35 3.08
N TYR A 73 -2.56 7.85 2.05
CA TYR A 73 -1.19 8.24 1.74
C TYR A 73 -1.17 9.30 0.63
N VAL A 74 -0.13 10.13 0.62
CA VAL A 74 0.03 11.18 -0.38
C VAL A 74 0.42 10.54 -1.72
N CYS A 75 -0.43 10.68 -2.74
CA CYS A 75 -0.04 10.40 -4.12
C CYS A 75 0.96 11.47 -4.59
N PRO A 76 2.07 11.09 -5.25
CA PRO A 76 3.03 12.06 -5.77
C PRO A 76 2.39 13.03 -6.77
N ALA A 77 2.93 14.25 -6.85
CA ALA A 77 2.39 15.30 -7.72
C ALA A 77 2.42 14.86 -9.20
N GLY A 78 1.34 15.16 -9.93
CA GLY A 78 1.21 14.80 -11.34
C GLY A 78 0.97 13.31 -11.61
N GLN A 79 0.75 12.49 -10.56
CA GLN A 79 0.50 11.06 -10.69
C GLN A 79 -0.95 10.68 -10.47
N THR A 80 -1.38 9.63 -11.16
CA THR A 80 -2.68 8.99 -10.92
C THR A 80 -2.50 7.80 -10.00
N GLY A 81 -3.19 7.83 -8.85
CA GLY A 81 -3.01 6.87 -7.75
C GLY A 81 -3.24 5.40 -8.09
N ASN A 82 -3.99 5.13 -9.17
CA ASN A 82 -4.33 3.78 -9.63
C ASN A 82 -3.43 3.27 -10.76
N SER A 83 -2.42 4.01 -11.21
CA SER A 83 -1.56 3.54 -12.30
C SER A 83 -0.09 3.86 -12.10
N PHE A 84 0.27 4.82 -11.25
CA PHE A 84 1.67 5.24 -11.17
C PHE A 84 2.61 4.16 -10.60
N LEU A 85 2.11 3.25 -9.75
CA LEU A 85 2.89 2.13 -9.20
C LEU A 85 3.08 1.01 -10.23
N THR A 86 1.98 0.53 -10.81
CA THR A 86 1.91 -0.75 -11.54
C THR A 86 1.56 -0.62 -13.01
N GLY A 87 1.22 0.58 -13.49
CA GLY A 87 0.75 0.86 -14.86
C GLY A 87 -0.75 0.65 -15.06
N SER A 88 -1.40 -0.04 -14.14
CA SER A 88 -2.83 -0.37 -14.14
C SER A 88 -3.38 -0.43 -12.72
N SER A 89 -4.70 -0.27 -12.57
CA SER A 89 -5.36 -0.34 -11.26
C SER A 89 -5.08 -1.67 -10.56
N ASN A 90 -5.26 -2.77 -11.29
CA ASN A 90 -5.07 -4.12 -10.80
C ASN A 90 -3.68 -4.66 -11.16
N PHE A 91 -3.16 -5.55 -10.33
CA PHE A 91 -1.91 -6.25 -10.56
C PHE A 91 -1.94 -7.66 -9.94
N GLN A 92 -1.02 -8.52 -10.39
CA GLN A 92 -0.71 -9.80 -9.75
C GLN A 92 0.62 -9.62 -9.02
N ALA A 93 0.67 -9.96 -7.73
CA ALA A 93 1.89 -9.87 -6.94
C ALA A 93 2.68 -11.18 -7.10
N SER A 94 3.87 -11.14 -7.68
CA SER A 94 4.70 -12.35 -7.82
C SER A 94 5.15 -12.90 -6.45
N GLU A 95 5.43 -12.01 -5.51
CA GLU A 95 5.92 -12.33 -4.17
C GLU A 95 5.50 -11.25 -3.15
N VAL A 96 5.39 -11.65 -1.88
CA VAL A 96 5.16 -10.76 -0.74
C VAL A 96 6.11 -11.15 0.38
N GLU A 97 7.01 -10.25 0.76
CA GLU A 97 7.93 -10.44 1.87
C GLU A 97 7.56 -9.51 3.04
N VAL A 98 7.71 -10.01 4.27
CA VAL A 98 7.45 -9.23 5.50
C VAL A 98 8.67 -9.29 6.39
N PHE A 99 9.23 -8.12 6.69
CA PHE A 99 10.43 -7.97 7.52
C PHE A 99 10.09 -7.36 8.87
N SER A 100 10.76 -7.81 9.93
CA SER A 100 10.71 -7.19 11.26
C SER A 100 12.12 -6.87 11.74
N VAL A 101 12.25 -5.79 12.50
CA VAL A 101 13.49 -5.43 13.18
C VAL A 101 13.42 -5.98 14.60
N GLN A 102 14.42 -6.74 15.01
CA GLN A 102 14.60 -7.13 16.40
C GLN A 102 15.61 -6.17 17.02
N GLU A 103 15.21 -5.49 18.10
CA GLU A 103 16.18 -4.77 18.92
C GLU A 103 17.06 -5.82 19.60
N LYS A 104 18.38 -5.65 19.53
CA LYS A 104 19.30 -6.45 20.32
C LYS A 104 19.20 -5.96 21.76
N GLU A 105 18.85 -6.86 22.67
CA GLU A 105 18.99 -6.65 24.12
C GLU A 105 20.44 -6.32 24.50
#